data_AF-A0A7S3JJG8-F1
#
_entry.id   AF-A0A7S3JJG8-F1
#
_cell.length_a   1.000
_cell.length_b   1.000
_cell.length_c   1.000
_cell.angle_alpha   90.00
_cell.angle_beta   90.00
_cell.angle_gamma   90.00
#
_symmetry.space_group_name_H-M   'P 1'
#
loop_
_entity.id
_entity.type
_entity.pdbx_description
1 polymer ?
#
loop_
_entity_poly.entity_id
_entity_poly.type
_entity_poly.pdbx_seq_one_letter_code
_entity_poly.pdbx_strand_id
1 'polypeptide(L)'
;SQTASHTGIDTESVNVQMVKDRYYRMLIDYSDAAVYGYIYLYWAYAGVSQIIPSESFFYPEYVGASPYTVALSCPHGFSGTQASSPDACVEVCGNGVKTASEQCDDANTADGDGCKSDC
;
A
#
# COMPACT_ATOMS: atom_id res chain seq x y z
N SER A 1 14.57 7.24 9.85
CA SER A 1 13.26 6.69 10.24
C SER A 1 12.80 7.44 11.47
N GLN A 2 11.84 8.35 11.34
CA GLN A 2 11.28 9.05 12.50
C GLN A 2 9.98 8.33 12.87
N THR A 3 10.01 7.55 13.95
CA THR A 3 8.83 6.96 14.54
C THR A 3 8.22 8.02 15.46
N ALA A 4 7.19 8.72 15.00
CA ALA A 4 6.39 9.55 15.89
C ALA A 4 5.48 8.60 16.70
N SER A 5 5.80 8.40 17.97
CA SER A 5 4.91 7.74 18.94
C SER A 5 4.24 8.85 19.73
N HIS A 6 2.92 8.92 19.63
CA HIS A 6 2.12 9.81 20.43
C HIS A 6 1.16 8.99 21.30
N THR A 7 1.12 9.30 22.59
CA THR A 7 0.22 8.67 23.57
C THR A 7 -0.66 9.74 24.21
N GLY A 8 -1.86 9.92 23.67
CA GLY A 8 -2.83 10.93 24.08
C GLY A 8 -3.86 11.22 22.99
N ILE A 9 -5.03 11.76 23.34
CA ILE A 9 -5.95 12.38 22.35
C ILE A 9 -5.28 13.68 21.93
N ASP A 10 -4.40 13.55 20.95
CA ASP A 10 -3.72 14.69 20.37
C ASP A 10 -4.71 15.50 19.55
N THR A 11 -4.94 16.73 19.99
CA THR A 11 -5.58 17.75 19.15
C THR A 11 -4.57 18.38 18.18
N GLU A 12 -3.30 18.00 18.26
CA GLU A 12 -2.23 18.43 17.36
C GLU A 12 -2.10 17.44 16.19
N SER A 13 -2.31 17.94 14.96
CA SER A 13 -2.14 17.13 13.76
C SER A 13 -0.65 16.89 13.51
N VAL A 14 -0.21 15.64 13.62
CA VAL A 14 1.16 15.26 13.24
C VAL A 14 1.25 15.16 11.72
N ASN A 15 2.10 16.00 11.12
CA ASN A 15 2.37 15.92 9.68
C ASN A 15 3.31 14.73 9.38
N VAL A 16 2.83 13.78 8.58
CA VAL A 16 3.63 12.65 8.07
C VAL A 16 4.01 12.92 6.62
N GLN A 17 5.30 12.89 6.30
CA GLN A 17 5.77 13.01 4.92
C GLN A 17 5.55 11.69 4.18
N MET A 18 4.63 11.68 3.23
CA MET A 18 4.34 10.52 2.38
C MET A 18 4.86 10.77 0.97
N VAL A 19 5.63 9.81 0.46
CA VAL A 19 6.09 9.74 -0.93
C VAL A 19 5.00 9.11 -1.80
N LYS A 20 4.78 9.68 -2.99
CA LYS A 20 3.87 9.15 -4.02
C LYS A 20 4.24 7.70 -4.37
N ASP A 21 3.24 6.88 -4.63
CA ASP A 21 3.38 5.47 -5.06
C ASP A 21 4.13 4.58 -4.05
N ARG A 22 4.22 5.03 -2.78
CA ARG A 22 4.77 4.24 -1.67
C ARG A 22 3.67 3.77 -0.74
N TYR A 23 3.77 2.51 -0.33
CA TYR A 23 2.85 1.91 0.64
C TYR A 23 3.33 2.13 2.07
N TYR A 24 2.39 2.43 2.96
CA TYR A 24 2.63 2.62 4.39
C TYR A 24 1.74 1.70 5.19
N ARG A 25 2.29 1.13 6.25
CA ARG A 25 1.51 0.34 7.21
C ARG A 25 0.86 1.29 8.20
N MET A 26 -0.46 1.18 8.33
CA MET A 26 -1.22 1.87 9.36
C MET A 26 -1.68 0.85 10.41
N LEU A 27 -1.42 1.14 11.67
CA LEU A 27 -1.90 0.38 12.82
C LEU A 27 -2.84 1.31 13.61
N ILE A 28 -4.07 0.87 13.84
CA ILE A 28 -5.07 1.63 14.58
C ILE A 28 -5.46 0.79 15.78
N ASP A 29 -5.14 1.29 16.97
CA ASP A 29 -5.60 0.74 18.23
C ASP A 29 -6.73 1.62 18.75
N TYR A 30 -7.90 1.04 18.96
CA TYR A 30 -9.09 1.73 19.45
C TYR A 30 -9.70 0.90 20.57
N SER A 31 -9.67 1.44 21.79
CA SER A 31 -10.02 0.71 23.01
C SER A 31 -11.25 1.26 23.74
N ASP A 32 -11.95 2.26 23.19
CA ASP A 32 -13.12 2.84 23.86
C ASP A 32 -14.38 2.01 23.56
N ALA A 33 -14.73 1.16 24.51
CA ALA A 33 -15.86 0.25 24.46
C ALA A 33 -17.22 0.92 24.77
N ALA A 34 -17.25 2.21 25.13
CA ALA A 34 -18.46 2.89 25.59
C ALA A 34 -19.28 3.55 24.48
N VAL A 35 -18.77 3.60 23.24
CA VAL A 35 -19.39 4.31 22.11
C VAL A 35 -19.68 3.35 20.96
N TYR A 36 -20.97 3.16 20.64
CA TYR A 36 -21.36 2.64 19.33
C TYR A 36 -21.13 3.74 18.29
N GLY A 37 -20.17 3.54 17.39
CA GLY A 37 -19.84 4.55 16.38
C GLY A 37 -18.88 4.04 15.30
N TYR A 38 -18.70 4.87 14.27
CA TYR A 38 -17.71 4.67 13.22
C TYR A 38 -16.48 5.54 13.49
N ILE A 39 -15.30 5.00 13.18
CA ILE A 39 -14.06 5.76 13.12
C ILE A 39 -13.90 6.27 11.68
N TYR A 40 -13.68 7.58 11.52
CA TYR A 40 -13.41 8.20 10.23
C TYR A 40 -11.94 8.61 10.16
N LEU A 41 -11.29 8.27 9.05
CA LEU A 41 -9.90 8.63 8.78
C LEU A 41 -9.87 9.75 7.73
N TYR A 42 -9.09 10.79 8.01
CA TYR A 42 -8.97 11.97 7.15
C TYR A 42 -7.52 12.16 6.72
N TRP A 43 -7.33 12.77 5.56
CA TRP A 43 -6.06 13.37 5.18
C TRP A 43 -6.24 14.86 4.94
N ALA A 44 -5.16 15.61 5.15
CA ALA A 44 -5.13 17.04 4.89
C ALA A 44 -3.85 17.44 4.14
N TYR A 45 -4.00 18.28 3.13
CA TYR A 45 -2.89 18.84 2.36
C TYR A 45 -3.27 20.19 1.76
N ALA A 46 -2.35 21.15 1.81
CA ALA A 46 -2.51 22.47 1.22
C ALA A 46 -3.85 23.17 1.58
N GLY A 47 -4.32 23.00 2.82
CA GLY A 47 -5.56 23.62 3.31
C GLY A 47 -6.86 22.87 2.95
N VAL A 48 -6.76 21.72 2.29
CA VAL A 48 -7.90 20.81 2.04
C VAL A 48 -7.86 19.67 3.06
N SER A 49 -9.01 19.31 3.61
CA SER A 49 -9.18 18.13 4.47
C SER A 49 -10.37 17.31 3.97
N GLN A 50 -10.20 16.00 3.84
CA GLN A 50 -11.26 15.09 3.39
C GLN A 50 -11.05 13.67 3.93
N ILE A 51 -12.12 12.87 3.89
CA ILE A 51 -12.06 11.44 4.23
C ILE A 51 -11.10 10.74 3.27
N ILE A 52 -10.25 9.86 3.79
CA ILE A 52 -9.36 9.04 2.96
C ILE A 52 -10.24 8.13 2.09
N PRO A 53 -10.15 8.23 0.74
CA PRO A 53 -10.96 7.40 -0.15
C PRO A 53 -10.68 5.90 0.03
N SER A 54 -11.69 5.07 -0.22
CA SER A 54 -11.55 3.61 -0.09
C SER A 54 -10.44 3.02 -0.96
N GLU A 55 -10.19 3.59 -2.16
CA GLU A 55 -9.12 3.13 -3.04
C GLU A 55 -7.70 3.40 -2.50
N SER A 56 -7.56 4.22 -1.46
CA SER A 56 -6.27 4.45 -0.80
C SER A 56 -5.90 3.34 0.19
N PHE A 57 -6.86 2.45 0.51
CA PHE A 57 -6.65 1.32 1.40
C PHE A 57 -6.42 0.06 0.60
N PHE A 58 -5.26 -0.56 0.83
CA PHE A 58 -4.96 -1.90 0.34
C PHE A 58 -5.18 -2.87 1.49
N TYR A 59 -6.07 -3.84 1.30
CA TYR A 59 -6.21 -4.92 2.26
C TYR A 59 -4.94 -5.76 2.23
N PRO A 60 -4.36 -6.11 3.39
CA PRO A 60 -3.27 -7.08 3.42
C PRO A 60 -3.82 -8.39 2.86
N GLU A 61 -3.22 -8.92 1.80
CA GLU A 61 -3.53 -10.26 1.33
C GLU A 61 -3.14 -11.25 2.45
N TYR A 62 -4.12 -12.00 2.97
CA TYR A 62 -3.96 -12.82 4.16
C TYR A 62 -3.22 -14.12 3.82
N VAL A 63 -1.90 -14.05 3.71
CA VAL A 63 -1.03 -15.22 3.50
C VAL A 63 -0.68 -15.89 4.84
N GLY A 64 -1.66 -16.56 5.46
CA GLY A 64 -1.43 -17.54 6.55
C GLY A 64 -2.06 -17.25 7.92
N ALA A 65 -1.81 -18.16 8.87
CA ALA A 65 -2.57 -18.40 10.11
C ALA A 65 -2.30 -17.43 11.29
N SER A 66 -1.82 -16.20 11.05
CA SER A 66 -1.61 -15.22 12.13
C SER A 66 -1.94 -13.80 11.69
N PRO A 67 -2.85 -13.09 12.40
CA PRO A 67 -3.21 -11.70 12.11
C PRO A 67 -2.06 -10.69 12.25
N TYR A 68 -0.92 -11.12 12.82
CA TYR A 68 0.22 -10.26 13.11
C TYR A 68 1.44 -10.49 12.21
N THR A 69 1.45 -11.55 11.39
CA THR A 69 2.50 -11.77 10.40
C THR A 69 1.96 -11.45 9.01
N VAL A 70 2.06 -10.18 8.62
CA VAL A 70 1.92 -9.81 7.20
C VAL A 70 3.18 -10.34 6.51
N ALA A 71 3.10 -11.52 5.89
CA ALA A 71 4.07 -11.85 4.85
C ALA A 71 3.79 -10.85 3.72
N LEU A 72 4.68 -9.87 3.59
CA LEU A 72 4.69 -8.90 2.50
C LEU A 72 5.01 -9.69 1.22
N SER A 73 3.99 -10.31 0.62
CA SER A 73 4.04 -10.74 -0.78
C SER A 73 4.17 -9.51 -1.65
N CYS A 74 4.79 -9.69 -2.82
CA CYS A 74 4.84 -8.62 -3.81
C CYS A 74 3.42 -8.31 -4.31
N PRO A 75 3.11 -7.04 -4.63
CA PRO A 75 1.85 -6.68 -5.29
C PRO A 75 1.63 -7.49 -6.57
N HIS A 76 0.38 -7.67 -7.00
CA HIS A 76 0.06 -8.29 -8.29
C HIS A 76 0.85 -7.59 -9.42
N GLY A 77 1.47 -8.38 -10.30
CA GLY A 77 2.37 -7.86 -11.33
C GLY A 77 3.87 -7.93 -10.98
N PHE A 78 4.21 -8.30 -9.73
CA PHE A 78 5.59 -8.29 -9.22
C PHE A 78 5.99 -9.65 -8.60
N SER A 79 7.27 -10.01 -8.66
CA SER A 79 7.85 -11.20 -8.03
C SER A 79 9.07 -10.89 -7.17
N GLY A 80 9.33 -11.70 -6.13
CA GLY A 80 10.48 -11.52 -5.24
C GLY A 80 10.48 -12.44 -4.01
N THR A 81 11.66 -12.65 -3.40
CA THR A 81 11.85 -13.50 -2.22
C THR A 81 11.72 -12.70 -0.93
N GLN A 82 10.48 -12.46 -0.49
CA GLN A 82 10.07 -12.02 0.86
C GLN A 82 10.54 -10.65 1.41
N ALA A 83 9.53 -9.79 1.54
CA ALA A 83 8.88 -9.40 2.78
C ALA A 83 9.58 -8.55 3.87
N SER A 84 10.64 -7.83 3.55
CA SER A 84 11.10 -6.73 4.42
C SER A 84 11.30 -5.39 3.71
N SER A 85 11.19 -5.35 2.38
CA SER A 85 11.13 -4.09 1.63
C SER A 85 10.30 -4.25 0.35
N PRO A 86 9.40 -3.31 0.02
CA PRO A 86 8.80 -3.22 -1.32
C PRO A 86 9.84 -2.96 -2.41
N ASP A 87 11.06 -2.52 -2.08
CA ASP A 87 12.18 -2.41 -3.03
C ASP A 87 12.73 -3.78 -3.49
N ALA A 88 12.30 -4.88 -2.85
CA ALA A 88 12.72 -6.24 -3.20
C ALA A 88 11.79 -6.91 -4.25
N CYS A 89 10.74 -6.21 -4.68
CA CYS A 89 9.79 -6.69 -5.67
C CYS A 89 10.18 -6.16 -7.06
N VAL A 90 10.31 -7.08 -8.02
CA VAL A 90 10.64 -6.77 -9.42
C VAL A 90 9.41 -7.01 -10.27
N GLU A 91 9.18 -6.13 -11.24
CA GLU A 91 8.12 -6.26 -12.24
C GLU A 91 8.30 -7.55 -13.05
N VAL A 92 7.18 -8.17 -13.43
CA VAL A 92 7.18 -9.40 -14.21
C VAL A 92 6.46 -9.13 -15.52
N CYS A 93 7.24 -8.91 -16.57
CA CYS A 93 6.70 -8.66 -17.91
C CYS A 93 5.96 -9.88 -18.46
N GLY A 94 4.82 -9.63 -19.11
CA GLY A 94 4.09 -10.64 -19.85
C GLY A 94 3.37 -11.65 -18.95
N ASN A 95 2.95 -11.22 -17.77
CA ASN A 95 2.23 -12.07 -16.82
C ASN A 95 0.69 -11.92 -16.92
N GLY A 96 0.20 -11.03 -17.80
CA GLY A 96 -1.21 -10.70 -17.98
C GLY A 96 -1.72 -9.61 -17.04
N VAL A 97 -0.84 -8.94 -16.28
CA VAL A 97 -1.17 -7.95 -15.26
C VAL A 97 -0.38 -6.66 -15.50
N LYS A 98 -1.01 -5.73 -16.24
CA LYS A 98 -0.43 -4.42 -16.51
C LYS A 98 -0.29 -3.57 -15.24
N THR A 99 0.94 -3.31 -14.82
CA THR A 99 1.32 -2.39 -13.74
C THR A 99 1.34 -0.93 -14.21
N ALA A 100 1.58 0.02 -13.29
CA ALA A 100 1.61 1.45 -13.63
C ALA A 100 2.84 1.85 -14.47
N SER A 101 3.92 1.07 -14.37
CA SER A 101 5.20 1.29 -15.06
C SER A 101 5.19 0.68 -16.46
N GLU A 102 4.43 -0.41 -16.64
CA GLU A 102 4.28 -1.10 -17.92
C GLU A 102 3.43 -0.28 -18.90
N GLN A 103 3.98 0.00 -20.07
CA GLN A 103 3.21 0.61 -21.15
C GLN A 103 2.15 -0.36 -21.70
N CYS A 104 2.42 -1.66 -21.60
CA CYS A 104 1.62 -2.76 -22.11
C CYS A 104 1.99 -4.06 -21.35
N ASP A 105 1.02 -4.96 -21.16
CA ASP A 105 1.24 -6.38 -20.83
C ASP A 105 0.23 -7.19 -21.65
N ASP A 106 0.71 -8.11 -22.48
CA ASP A 106 -0.09 -8.97 -23.36
C ASP A 106 0.07 -10.46 -23.05
N ALA A 107 0.43 -10.76 -21.80
CA ALA A 107 0.64 -12.11 -21.26
C ALA A 107 1.74 -12.92 -21.96
N ASN A 108 2.70 -12.25 -22.62
CA ASN A 108 3.89 -12.89 -23.17
C ASN A 108 5.10 -11.94 -23.20
N THR A 109 6.29 -12.46 -23.54
CA THR A 109 7.55 -11.69 -23.64
C THR A 109 8.14 -11.70 -25.05
N ALA A 110 7.30 -11.85 -26.07
CA ALA A 110 7.70 -11.83 -27.46
C ALA A 110 7.80 -10.38 -27.95
N ASP A 111 8.93 -10.01 -28.53
CA ASP A 111 9.05 -8.69 -29.14
C ASP A 111 8.32 -8.62 -30.50
N GLY A 112 7.69 -7.47 -30.76
CA GLY A 112 7.18 -7.13 -32.08
C GLY A 112 5.71 -7.50 -32.35
N ASP A 113 4.98 -7.97 -31.34
CA ASP A 113 3.52 -8.14 -31.37
C ASP A 113 2.74 -6.88 -30.93
N GLY A 114 3.46 -5.83 -30.53
CA GLY A 114 2.90 -4.55 -30.09
C GLY A 114 3.09 -4.29 -28.61
N CYS A 115 3.53 -5.29 -27.84
CA CYS A 115 4.07 -5.16 -26.50
C CYS A 115 5.59 -5.31 -26.56
N LYS A 116 6.30 -4.69 -25.61
CA LYS A 116 7.74 -4.92 -25.48
C LYS A 116 7.97 -6.03 -24.45
N SER A 117 9.00 -6.82 -24.65
CA SER A 117 9.41 -7.84 -23.68
C SER A 117 10.09 -7.28 -22.42
N ASP A 118 10.47 -5.99 -22.44
CA ASP A 118 11.14 -5.30 -21.33
C ASP A 118 10.21 -4.36 -20.54
N CYS A 119 10.37 -4.48 -19.21
CA CYS A 119 9.96 -3.59 -18.14
C CYS A 119 11.27 -3.26 -17.38
#